data_AF-A0A3M7S0G9-F1
#
_entry.id   AF-A0A3M7S0G9-F1
#
_cell.length_a   1.000
_cell.length_b   1.000
_cell.length_c   1.000
_cell.angle_alpha   90.00
_cell.angle_beta   90.00
_cell.angle_gamma   90.00
#
_symmetry.space_group_name_H-M   'P 1'
#
loop_
_entity.id
_entity.type
_entity.pdbx_description
1 polymer ?
#
loop_
_entity_poly.entity_id
_entity_poly.type
_entity_poly.pdbx_seq_one_letter_code
_entity_poly.pdbx_strand_id
1 'polypeptide(L)'
;MLGIRDNVRTNQGKQAELMKLRSKKYIPEVNIGDFVTLPIPEVETEAPNLICRIVDIDYDKSLHELASEAGVLNTLFARNCFELIKDCVVDIQVKLDKSLSVLEAVSQLSIGGGQGMVKCNCTSQCLTNRCSCKKGGLLCNSRCHGGNSSCKNK
;
A
#
# COMPACT_ATOMS: atom_id res chain seq x y z
N MET A 1 32.00 -31.89 19.57
CA MET A 1 31.01 -31.28 18.64
C MET A 1 30.11 -30.20 19.27
N LEU A 2 29.88 -30.17 20.60
CA LEU A 2 29.02 -29.16 21.25
C LEU A 2 29.59 -27.72 21.14
N GLY A 3 30.86 -27.51 21.45
CA GLY A 3 31.46 -26.16 21.46
C GLY A 3 31.49 -25.40 20.12
N ILE A 4 31.41 -26.09 18.97
CA ILE A 4 31.31 -25.41 17.66
C ILE A 4 29.92 -24.80 17.47
N ARG A 5 28.86 -25.50 17.92
CA ARG A 5 27.49 -25.02 17.81
C ARG A 5 27.24 -23.81 18.72
N ASP A 6 27.77 -23.84 19.93
CA ASP A 6 27.68 -22.70 20.87
C ASP A 6 28.43 -21.46 20.35
N ASN A 7 29.61 -21.66 19.75
CA ASN A 7 30.38 -20.56 19.17
C ASN A 7 29.69 -19.95 17.93
N VAL A 8 29.12 -20.80 17.06
CA VAL A 8 28.33 -20.33 15.90
C VAL A 8 27.12 -19.53 16.38
N ARG A 9 26.37 -20.03 17.36
CA ARG A 9 25.20 -19.33 17.93
C ARG A 9 25.57 -17.97 18.50
N THR A 10 26.67 -17.90 19.25
CA THR A 10 27.15 -16.65 19.87
C THR A 10 27.57 -15.63 18.81
N ASN A 11 28.28 -16.06 17.78
CA ASN A 11 28.70 -15.18 16.69
C ASN A 11 27.51 -14.70 15.85
N GLN A 12 26.53 -15.55 15.56
CA GLN A 12 25.28 -15.14 14.91
C GLN A 12 24.52 -14.10 15.74
N GLY A 13 24.44 -14.28 17.07
CA GLY A 13 23.84 -13.31 17.98
C GLY A 13 24.52 -11.94 17.91
N LYS A 14 25.86 -11.90 17.95
CA LYS A 14 26.65 -10.67 17.81
C LYS A 14 26.41 -9.98 16.46
N GLN A 15 26.35 -10.75 15.37
CA GLN A 15 26.08 -10.19 14.04
C GLN A 15 24.65 -9.62 13.95
N ALA A 16 23.65 -10.31 14.50
CA ALA A 16 22.27 -9.81 14.54
C ALA A 16 22.15 -8.50 15.33
N GLU A 17 22.89 -8.37 16.43
CA GLU A 17 22.92 -7.13 17.21
C GLU A 17 23.58 -5.97 16.44
N LEU A 18 24.68 -6.23 15.74
CA LEU A 18 25.30 -5.25 14.85
C LEU A 18 24.37 -4.82 13.72
N MET A 19 23.58 -5.75 13.15
CA MET A 19 22.57 -5.43 12.14
C MET A 19 21.48 -4.51 12.71
N LYS A 20 20.99 -4.77 13.93
CA LYS A 20 20.01 -3.90 14.61
C LYS A 20 20.57 -2.48 14.84
N LEU A 21 21.80 -2.37 15.34
CA LEU A 21 22.44 -1.08 15.60
C LEU A 21 22.64 -0.27 14.31
N ARG A 22 23.09 -0.92 13.23
CA ARG A 22 23.21 -0.28 11.92
C ARG A 22 21.87 0.15 11.38
N SER A 23 20.84 -0.70 11.50
CA SER A 23 19.48 -0.39 11.03
C SER A 23 18.92 0.89 11.68
N LYS A 24 19.09 1.06 13.00
CA LYS A 24 18.69 2.28 13.72
C LYS A 24 19.33 3.57 13.21
N LYS A 25 20.51 3.49 12.58
CA LYS A 25 21.19 4.67 12.02
C LYS A 25 20.53 5.19 10.74
N TYR A 26 19.90 4.30 9.96
CA TYR A 26 19.37 4.62 8.64
C TYR A 26 17.85 4.68 8.60
N ILE A 27 17.17 4.03 9.55
CA ILE A 27 15.72 4.06 9.66
C ILE A 27 15.31 5.24 10.54
N PRO A 28 14.60 6.25 10.00
CA PRO A 28 14.15 7.39 10.78
C PRO A 28 13.11 6.95 11.81
N GLU A 29 13.16 7.58 12.97
CA GLU A 29 12.13 7.47 14.01
C GLU A 29 10.79 7.96 13.45
N VAL A 30 9.70 7.38 13.96
CA VAL A 30 8.33 7.67 13.53
C VAL A 30 7.45 7.86 14.75
N ASN A 31 6.44 8.72 14.60
CA ASN A 31 5.50 9.07 15.65
C ASN A 31 4.07 8.74 15.21
N ILE A 32 3.18 8.63 16.19
CA ILE A 32 1.74 8.55 15.93
C ILE A 32 1.33 9.79 15.15
N GLY A 33 0.59 9.58 14.07
CA GLY A 33 0.12 10.61 13.18
C GLY A 33 1.00 10.84 11.94
N ASP A 34 2.20 10.26 11.87
CA ASP A 34 3.06 10.36 10.69
C ASP A 34 2.48 9.59 9.49
N PHE A 35 2.73 10.12 8.29
CA PHE A 35 2.37 9.47 7.03
C PHE A 35 3.50 8.60 6.51
N VAL A 36 3.15 7.40 6.05
CA VAL A 36 4.08 6.38 5.59
C VAL A 36 3.61 5.74 4.29
N THR A 37 4.54 5.29 3.45
CA THR A 37 4.25 4.43 2.30
C THR A 37 4.49 2.97 2.67
N LEU A 38 3.46 2.15 2.51
CA LEU A 38 3.50 0.71 2.68
C LEU A 38 3.59 0.03 1.30
N PRO A 39 4.69 -0.65 0.95
CA PRO A 39 4.79 -1.42 -0.28
C PRO A 39 3.81 -2.60 -0.27
N ILE A 40 3.14 -2.80 -1.40
CA ILE A 40 2.14 -3.87 -1.56
C ILE A 40 2.85 -5.13 -2.05
N PRO A 41 2.80 -6.24 -1.29
CA PRO A 41 3.46 -7.47 -1.70
C PRO A 41 2.74 -8.12 -2.89
N GLU A 42 3.52 -8.57 -3.88
CA GLU A 42 3.14 -9.60 -4.87
C GLU A 42 1.94 -9.30 -5.80
N VAL A 43 1.60 -8.04 -6.08
CA VAL A 43 0.56 -7.71 -7.06
C VAL A 43 1.10 -6.75 -8.13
N GLU A 44 0.90 -7.07 -9.41
CA GLU A 44 1.03 -6.11 -10.52
C GLU A 44 -0.11 -5.07 -10.42
N THR A 45 0.03 -4.14 -9.48
CA THR A 45 -0.89 -3.02 -9.26
C THR A 45 -0.36 -1.74 -9.89
N GLU A 46 -1.25 -0.90 -10.41
CA GLU A 46 -0.90 0.42 -10.99
C GLU A 46 -0.31 1.37 -9.93
N ALA A 47 -0.59 1.13 -8.65
CA ALA A 47 -0.03 1.85 -7.51
C ALA A 47 0.72 0.84 -6.59
N PRO A 48 2.06 0.79 -6.63
CA PRO A 48 2.85 -0.21 -5.89
C PRO A 48 2.91 0.04 -4.37
N ASN A 49 2.55 1.25 -3.93
CA ASN A 49 2.62 1.68 -2.54
C ASN A 49 1.27 2.21 -2.08
N LEU A 50 0.85 1.78 -0.89
CA LEU A 50 -0.31 2.31 -0.18
C LEU A 50 0.13 3.42 0.78
N ILE A 51 -0.53 4.58 0.74
CA ILE A 51 -0.28 5.64 1.73
C ILE A 51 -1.10 5.36 2.98
N CYS A 52 -0.42 5.32 4.12
CA CYS A 52 -1.01 5.09 5.43
C CYS A 52 -0.58 6.17 6.43
N ARG A 53 -1.32 6.26 7.53
CA ARG A 53 -0.98 7.04 8.72
C ARG A 53 -0.77 6.09 9.89
N ILE A 54 0.22 6.38 10.74
CA ILE A 54 0.42 5.63 11.98
C ILE A 54 -0.65 6.04 12.98
N VAL A 55 -1.47 5.09 13.43
CA VAL A 55 -2.56 5.34 14.38
C VAL A 55 -2.21 4.91 15.80
N ASP A 56 -1.38 3.86 15.94
CA ASP A 56 -0.90 3.41 17.24
C ASP A 56 0.48 2.73 17.12
N ILE A 57 1.19 2.64 18.24
CA ILE A 57 2.51 2.01 18.36
C ILE A 57 2.53 1.11 19.59
N ASP A 58 2.69 -0.19 19.37
CA ASP A 58 3.00 -1.16 20.43
C ASP A 58 4.50 -1.10 20.72
N TYR A 59 4.87 -0.36 21.77
CA TYR A 59 6.27 -0.15 22.16
C TYR A 59 6.96 -1.42 22.68
N ASP A 60 6.21 -2.38 23.25
CA ASP A 60 6.76 -3.65 23.76
C ASP A 60 7.26 -4.53 22.60
N LYS A 61 6.46 -4.62 21.53
CA LYS A 61 6.75 -5.44 20.35
C LYS A 61 7.43 -4.66 19.23
N SER A 62 7.54 -3.34 19.35
CA SER A 62 8.03 -2.44 18.29
C SER A 62 7.24 -2.58 16.98
N LEU A 63 5.92 -2.72 17.11
CA LEU A 63 4.98 -2.88 16.01
C LEU A 63 4.07 -1.65 15.89
N HIS A 64 3.64 -1.35 14.68
CA HIS A 64 2.90 -0.14 14.36
C HIS A 64 1.57 -0.51 13.73
N GLU A 65 0.50 0.14 14.17
CA GLU A 65 -0.81 0.05 13.57
C GLU A 65 -0.94 1.16 12.52
N LEU A 66 -1.35 0.77 11.31
CA LEU A 66 -1.42 1.66 10.16
C LEU A 66 -2.87 1.78 9.69
N ALA A 67 -3.30 3.00 9.38
CA ALA A 67 -4.60 3.25 8.77
C ALA A 67 -4.44 3.93 7.41
N SER A 68 -5.29 3.52 6.47
CA SER A 68 -5.42 4.13 5.15
C SER A 68 -6.73 4.92 5.06
N GLU A 69 -6.95 5.61 3.94
CA GLU A 69 -8.25 6.25 3.66
C GLU A 69 -9.41 5.25 3.67
N ALA A 70 -9.15 3.98 3.33
CA ALA A 70 -10.17 2.93 3.31
C ALA A 70 -10.53 2.40 4.71
N GLY A 71 -9.60 2.47 5.67
CA GLY A 71 -9.74 1.84 6.98
C GLY A 71 -8.42 1.54 7.66
N VAL A 72 -8.52 1.03 8.88
CA VAL A 72 -7.41 0.52 9.70
C VAL A 72 -6.97 -0.84 9.19
N LEU A 73 -5.66 -1.05 9.03
CA LEU A 73 -5.12 -2.33 8.62
C LEU A 73 -5.14 -3.31 9.79
N ASN A 74 -5.68 -4.49 9.57
CA ASN A 74 -5.82 -5.54 10.59
C ASN A 74 -4.49 -6.24 10.95
N THR A 75 -3.40 -5.84 10.32
CA THR A 75 -2.05 -6.38 10.54
C THR A 75 -1.18 -5.29 11.16
N LEU A 76 -0.35 -5.65 12.14
CA LEU A 76 0.65 -4.75 12.69
C LEU A 76 1.96 -4.85 11.91
N PHE A 77 2.64 -3.73 11.73
CA PHE A 77 3.82 -3.64 10.89
C PHE A 77 5.08 -3.31 11.68
N ALA A 78 6.16 -4.05 11.39
CA ALA A 78 7.49 -3.68 11.87
C ALA A 78 7.97 -2.42 11.15
N ARG A 79 8.86 -1.66 11.79
CA ARG A 79 9.34 -0.38 11.25
C ARG A 79 9.94 -0.51 9.84
N ASN A 80 10.61 -1.61 9.52
CA ASN A 80 11.24 -1.84 8.21
C ASN A 80 10.26 -2.24 7.10
N CYS A 81 8.97 -2.38 7.40
CA CYS A 81 7.95 -2.72 6.41
C CYS A 81 7.43 -1.51 5.64
N PHE A 82 7.72 -0.28 6.07
CA PHE A 82 7.19 0.95 5.47
C PHE A 82 8.22 2.09 5.51
N GLU A 83 8.00 3.13 4.69
CA GLU A 83 8.89 4.29 4.60
C GLU A 83 8.17 5.56 5.04
N LEU A 84 8.89 6.46 5.74
CA LEU A 84 8.32 7.71 6.24
C LEU A 84 8.22 8.75 5.11
N ILE A 85 7.07 9.39 4.96
CA ILE A 85 6.85 10.50 4.03
C ILE A 85 7.20 11.80 4.74
N LYS A 86 8.33 12.42 4.36
CA LYS A 86 8.84 13.64 5.01
C LYS A 86 8.05 14.92 4.66
N ASP A 87 7.53 14.99 3.44
CA ASP A 87 6.75 16.10 2.91
C ASP A 87 5.37 15.57 2.48
N CYS A 88 4.47 15.38 3.45
CA CYS A 88 3.11 14.97 3.14
C CYS A 88 2.27 16.23 2.88
N VAL A 89 2.10 16.56 1.60
CA VAL A 89 1.23 17.69 1.15
C VAL A 89 -0.25 17.29 1.16
N VAL A 90 -0.54 16.00 1.36
CA VAL A 90 -1.89 15.44 1.26
C VAL A 90 -2.51 15.31 2.65
N ASP A 91 -3.61 16.03 2.90
CA ASP A 91 -4.49 15.83 4.06
C ASP A 91 -5.37 14.60 3.80
N ILE A 92 -4.82 13.41 4.05
CA ILE A 92 -5.57 12.16 3.90
C ILE A 92 -6.36 11.93 5.19
N GLN A 93 -7.69 12.01 5.10
CA GLN A 93 -8.56 11.61 6.19
C GLN A 93 -8.65 10.08 6.25
N VAL A 94 -8.05 9.50 7.28
CA VAL A 94 -8.11 8.06 7.53
C VAL A 94 -9.42 7.69 8.23
N LYS A 95 -10.03 6.57 7.82
CA LYS A 95 -11.22 6.02 8.48
C LYS A 95 -10.79 5.05 9.57
N LEU A 96 -11.28 5.24 10.78
CA LEU A 96 -10.94 4.41 11.94
C LEU A 96 -11.99 3.33 12.24
N ASP A 97 -13.17 3.42 11.61
CA ASP A 97 -14.34 2.60 11.93
C ASP A 97 -14.33 1.20 11.30
N LYS A 98 -13.38 0.94 10.39
CA LYS A 98 -13.36 -0.28 9.57
C LYS A 98 -11.98 -0.93 9.56
N SER A 99 -11.92 -2.20 9.96
CA SER A 99 -10.72 -3.03 9.85
C SER A 99 -10.67 -3.74 8.50
N LEU A 100 -9.54 -3.69 7.80
CA LEU A 100 -9.34 -4.26 6.47
C LEU A 100 -7.96 -4.91 6.35
N SER A 101 -7.81 -5.86 5.42
CA SER A 101 -6.48 -6.29 4.97
C SER A 101 -5.85 -5.27 4.00
N VAL A 102 -4.52 -5.37 3.80
CA VAL A 102 -3.79 -4.51 2.83
C VAL A 102 -4.41 -4.62 1.44
N LEU A 103 -4.71 -5.83 0.97
CA LEU A 103 -5.27 -6.07 -0.36
C LEU A 103 -6.68 -5.48 -0.51
N GLU A 104 -7.51 -5.57 0.52
CA GLU A 104 -8.84 -4.96 0.51
C GLU A 104 -8.77 -3.43 0.50
N ALA A 105 -7.86 -2.84 1.26
CA ALA A 105 -7.61 -1.41 1.25
C ALA A 105 -7.17 -0.94 -0.15
N VAL A 106 -6.20 -1.63 -0.75
CA VAL A 106 -5.74 -1.35 -2.12
C VAL A 106 -6.88 -1.50 -3.13
N SER A 107 -7.69 -2.55 -3.01
CA SER A 107 -8.82 -2.80 -3.92
C SER A 107 -9.89 -1.71 -3.82
N GLN A 108 -10.15 -1.17 -2.63
CA GLN A 108 -11.12 -0.09 -2.41
C GLN A 108 -10.62 1.26 -2.92
N LEU A 109 -9.32 1.53 -2.78
CA LEU A 109 -8.70 2.78 -3.24
C LEU A 109 -8.35 2.73 -4.73
N SER A 110 -8.30 1.53 -5.32
CA SER A 110 -8.12 1.36 -6.76
C SER A 110 -9.35 1.86 -7.50
N ILE A 111 -9.12 2.80 -8.42
CA ILE A 111 -10.14 3.34 -9.34
C ILE A 111 -10.92 2.23 -10.08
N GLY A 112 -10.28 1.06 -10.29
CA GLY A 112 -10.88 -0.13 -10.91
C GLY A 112 -11.39 -1.23 -9.99
N GLY A 113 -11.49 -1.02 -8.68
CA GLY A 113 -12.03 -2.02 -7.75
C GLY A 113 -11.21 -3.30 -7.65
N GLY A 114 -9.88 -3.20 -7.78
CA GLY A 114 -8.94 -4.33 -7.63
C GLY A 114 -8.87 -5.30 -8.82
N GLN A 115 -9.66 -5.13 -9.87
CA GLN A 115 -9.62 -5.97 -11.08
C GLN A 115 -8.87 -5.29 -12.23
N GLY A 116 -7.59 -5.01 -12.02
CA GLY A 116 -6.70 -4.44 -13.04
C GLY A 116 -7.26 -3.19 -13.73
N MET A 117 -6.78 -2.92 -14.93
CA MET A 117 -7.16 -1.74 -15.69
C MET A 117 -8.62 -1.81 -16.17
N VAL A 118 -9.39 -0.77 -15.85
CA VAL A 118 -10.80 -0.65 -16.26
C VAL A 118 -10.91 -0.51 -17.77
N LYS A 119 -11.58 -1.47 -18.42
CA LYS A 119 -12.00 -1.37 -19.82
C LYS A 119 -13.52 -1.47 -19.95
N CYS A 120 -14.11 -0.71 -20.88
CA CYS A 120 -15.49 -0.93 -21.27
C CYS A 120 -15.59 -1.89 -22.44
N ASN A 121 -16.66 -2.69 -22.48
CA ASN A 121 -16.98 -3.57 -23.61
C ASN A 121 -17.94 -2.89 -24.60
N CYS A 122 -17.90 -1.57 -24.69
CA CYS A 122 -18.82 -0.81 -25.54
C CYS A 122 -18.41 -0.93 -27.02
N THR A 123 -19.41 -1.15 -27.87
CA THR A 123 -19.27 -1.12 -29.33
C THR A 123 -19.70 0.22 -29.94
N SER A 124 -20.19 1.17 -29.12
CA SER A 124 -20.79 2.44 -29.53
C SER A 124 -20.11 3.65 -28.87
N GLN A 125 -20.65 4.85 -29.08
CA GLN A 125 -20.00 6.14 -28.75
C GLN A 125 -19.75 6.42 -27.26
N CYS A 126 -20.06 5.50 -26.34
CA CYS A 126 -19.85 5.64 -24.88
C CYS A 126 -20.50 6.87 -24.24
N LEU A 127 -21.62 7.35 -24.79
CA LEU A 127 -22.29 8.57 -24.32
C LEU A 127 -23.17 8.37 -23.09
N THR A 128 -23.61 7.13 -22.82
CA THR A 128 -24.57 6.81 -21.76
C THR A 128 -23.92 5.99 -20.65
N ASN A 129 -24.59 5.88 -19.50
CA ASN A 129 -24.17 5.05 -18.36
C ASN A 129 -24.21 3.54 -18.63
N ARG A 130 -24.51 3.11 -19.88
CA ARG A 130 -24.23 1.74 -20.34
C ARG A 130 -22.74 1.48 -20.50
N CYS A 131 -21.94 2.53 -20.70
CA CYS A 131 -20.48 2.43 -20.65
C CYS A 131 -20.00 2.37 -19.20
N SER A 132 -19.27 1.32 -18.85
CA SER A 132 -18.68 1.14 -17.51
C SER A 132 -17.68 2.25 -17.17
N CYS A 133 -16.86 2.70 -18.13
CA CYS A 133 -15.94 3.82 -17.94
C CYS A 133 -16.72 5.09 -17.59
N LYS A 134 -17.71 5.47 -18.40
CA LYS A 134 -18.52 6.67 -18.15
C LYS A 134 -19.31 6.59 -16.84
N LYS A 135 -19.88 5.42 -16.53
CA LYS A 135 -20.57 5.17 -15.25
C LYS A 135 -19.63 5.33 -14.05
N GLY A 136 -18.37 4.95 -14.20
CA GLY A 136 -17.31 5.16 -13.21
C GLY A 136 -16.68 6.56 -13.23
N GLY A 137 -17.19 7.48 -14.05
CA GLY A 137 -16.60 8.83 -14.20
C GLY A 137 -15.24 8.86 -14.91
N LEU A 138 -14.90 7.79 -15.64
CA LEU A 138 -13.61 7.60 -16.32
C LEU A 138 -13.74 7.83 -17.82
N LEU A 139 -12.66 8.32 -18.43
CA LEU A 139 -12.51 8.44 -19.87
C LEU A 139 -12.02 7.12 -20.48
N CYS A 140 -12.55 6.75 -21.64
CA CYS A 140 -12.13 5.56 -22.38
C CYS A 140 -10.77 5.81 -23.03
N ASN A 141 -9.81 4.94 -22.75
CA ASN A 141 -8.48 4.96 -23.37
C ASN A 141 -8.37 3.96 -24.55
N SER A 142 -7.18 3.88 -25.14
CA SER A 142 -6.89 2.99 -26.28
C SER A 142 -7.14 1.50 -25.99
N ARG A 143 -7.09 1.05 -24.72
CA ARG A 143 -7.38 -0.35 -24.35
C ARG A 143 -8.88 -0.70 -24.38
N CYS A 144 -9.78 0.29 -24.34
CA CYS A 144 -11.22 0.06 -24.47
C CYS A 144 -11.63 -0.23 -25.91
N HIS A 145 -10.99 0.43 -26.87
CA HIS A 145 -11.49 0.50 -28.24
C HIS A 145 -10.41 0.26 -29.31
N GLY A 146 -9.17 -0.07 -28.94
CA GLY A 146 -8.10 -0.46 -29.87
C GLY A 146 -7.82 0.57 -30.98
N GLY A 147 -8.13 1.85 -30.77
CA GLY A 147 -8.00 2.90 -31.79
C GLY A 147 -9.28 3.28 -32.54
N ASN A 148 -10.44 2.68 -32.24
CA ASN A 148 -11.71 3.07 -32.84
C ASN A 148 -12.07 4.54 -32.50
N SER A 149 -12.30 5.35 -33.53
CA SER A 149 -12.55 6.80 -33.45
C SER A 149 -13.98 7.15 -33.03
N SER A 150 -14.90 6.19 -33.01
CA SER A 150 -16.31 6.44 -32.70
C SER A 150 -16.60 6.72 -31.22
N CYS A 151 -15.66 6.43 -30.32
CA CYS A 151 -15.83 6.73 -28.89
C CYS A 151 -15.79 8.25 -28.64
N LYS A 152 -16.83 8.77 -27.99
CA LYS A 152 -16.95 10.18 -27.59
C LYS A 152 -16.68 10.44 -26.10
N ASN A 153 -16.34 9.40 -25.34
CA ASN A 153 -15.93 9.48 -23.95
C ASN A 153 -14.41 9.31 -23.89
N LYS A 154 -13.65 10.28 -24.42
CA LYS A 154 -12.18 10.27 -24.50
C LYS A 154 -11.59 11.30 -23.55
#